data_AF-B8BSW9-F1
#
_entry.id   AF-B8BSW9-F1
#
_cell.length_a   1.000
_cell.length_b   1.000
_cell.length_c   1.000
_cell.angle_alpha   90.00
_cell.angle_beta   90.00
_cell.angle_gamma   90.00
#
_symmetry.space_group_name_H-M   'P 1'
#
loop_
_entity.id
_entity.type
_entity.pdbx_description
1 polymer ?
#
loop_
_entity_poly.entity_id
_entity_poly.type
_entity_poly.pdbx_seq_one_letter_code
_entity_poly.pdbx_strand_id
1 'polypeptide(L)'
;YTIFCPPNSVMEEVDSRRKLQISDPRNYEVTEKLASYHIIPNGKVTQERLKREDWTSGGFMGFGAKEDGGVVIGNNEAKVVRSVNVGKNGIVHEVDAMVAP
;
A
#
# COMPACT_ATOMS: atom_id res chain seq x y z
N TYR A 1 4.35 -7.67 -9.74
CA TYR A 1 3.86 -7.33 -8.40
C TYR A 1 3.68 -5.83 -8.32
N THR A 2 2.80 -5.40 -7.42
CA THR A 2 2.56 -3.99 -7.11
C THR A 2 2.63 -3.84 -5.60
N ILE A 3 3.35 -2.83 -5.11
CA ILE A 3 3.52 -2.58 -3.67
C ILE A 3 3.04 -1.17 -3.38
N PHE A 4 2.24 -0.99 -2.34
CA PHE A 4 1.88 0.33 -1.81
C PHE A 4 2.72 0.58 -0.55
N CYS A 5 3.58 1.58 -0.56
CA CYS A 5 4.54 1.79 0.52
C CYS A 5 4.53 3.24 0.97
N PRO A 6 4.29 3.54 2.26
CA PRO A 6 4.45 4.88 2.76
C PRO A 6 5.93 5.29 2.78
N PRO A 7 6.26 6.58 2.60
CA PRO A 7 7.63 7.06 2.75
C PRO A 7 8.08 7.00 4.21
N ASN A 8 9.39 7.10 4.43
CA ASN A 8 9.97 7.05 5.78
C ASN A 8 9.36 8.09 6.73
N SER A 9 9.01 9.29 6.23
CA SER A 9 8.38 10.33 7.04
C SER A 9 7.05 9.89 7.66
N VAL A 10 6.22 9.17 6.89
CA VAL A 10 4.95 8.63 7.38
C VAL A 10 5.20 7.51 8.40
N MET A 11 6.21 6.66 8.16
CA MET A 11 6.59 5.62 9.12
C MET A 11 7.18 6.20 10.41
N GLU A 12 7.85 7.35 10.35
CA GLU A 12 8.35 8.08 11.51
C GLU A 12 7.23 8.68 12.36
N GLU A 13 6.08 9.00 11.76
CA GLU A 13 4.89 9.49 12.47
C GLU A 13 4.08 8.37 13.15
N VAL A 14 4.29 7.10 12.77
CA VAL A 14 3.64 5.96 13.45
C VAL A 14 4.02 5.94 14.93
N ASP A 15 3.02 5.75 15.79
CA ASP A 15 3.18 5.64 17.24
C ASP A 15 4.26 4.60 17.64
N SER A 16 5.00 4.92 18.70
CA SER A 16 6.15 4.12 19.17
C SER A 16 5.76 2.73 19.64
N ARG A 17 4.58 2.56 20.27
CA ARG A 17 4.07 1.25 20.66
C ARG A 17 3.79 0.40 19.43
N ARG A 18 3.21 0.97 18.37
CA ARG A 18 2.93 0.25 17.12
C ARG A 18 4.22 -0.14 16.38
N LYS A 19 5.22 0.73 16.35
CA LYS A 19 6.56 0.40 15.83
C LYS A 19 7.18 -0.77 16.58
N LEU A 20 7.15 -0.74 17.91
CA LEU A 20 7.65 -1.84 18.74
C LEU A 20 6.93 -3.15 18.41
N GLN A 21 5.60 -3.13 18.31
CA GLN A 21 4.82 -4.32 17.95
C GLN A 21 5.21 -4.90 16.59
N ILE A 22 5.37 -4.06 15.57
CA ILE A 22 5.74 -4.48 14.21
C ILE A 22 7.18 -5.05 14.17
N SER A 23 8.08 -4.47 14.96
CA SER A 23 9.49 -4.88 15.03
C SER A 23 9.76 -6.10 15.91
N ASP A 24 8.80 -6.49 16.75
CA ASP A 24 8.96 -7.61 17.67
C ASP A 24 8.96 -8.94 16.90
N PRO A 25 10.05 -9.73 16.95
CA PRO A 25 10.12 -11.01 16.24
C PRO A 25 9.00 -12.00 16.61
N ARG A 26 8.42 -11.87 17.81
CA ARG A 26 7.29 -12.70 18.26
C ARG A 26 6.01 -12.42 17.45
N ASN A 27 5.92 -11.27 16.81
CA ASN A 27 4.80 -10.84 15.98
C ASN A 27 5.06 -11.01 14.48
N TYR A 28 6.12 -11.71 14.08
CA TYR A 28 6.54 -11.79 12.67
C TYR A 28 5.42 -12.21 11.72
N GLU A 29 4.61 -13.22 12.08
CA GLU A 29 3.48 -13.66 11.25
C GLU A 29 2.41 -12.56 11.09
N VAL A 30 2.17 -11.77 12.14
CA VAL A 30 1.22 -10.65 12.10
C VAL A 30 1.79 -9.52 11.25
N THR A 31 3.08 -9.21 11.43
CA THR A 31 3.80 -8.22 10.62
C THR A 31 3.82 -8.61 9.14
N GLU A 32 4.00 -9.90 8.82
CA GLU A 32 3.97 -10.42 7.46
C GLU A 32 2.57 -10.29 6.84
N LYS A 33 1.51 -10.59 7.59
CA LYS A 33 0.11 -10.37 7.16
C LYS A 33 -0.16 -8.89 6.90
N LEU A 34 0.30 -8.00 7.78
CA LEU A 34 0.18 -6.55 7.60
C LEU A 34 0.96 -6.06 6.37
N ALA A 35 2.18 -6.55 6.15
CA ALA A 35 2.97 -6.21 4.96
C ALA A 35 2.30 -6.73 3.69
N SER A 36 1.73 -7.94 3.73
CA SER A 36 1.01 -8.55 2.61
C SER A 36 -0.24 -7.76 2.22
N TYR A 37 -0.87 -7.05 3.17
CA TYR A 37 -1.99 -6.13 2.88
C TYR A 37 -1.61 -5.04 1.86
N HIS A 38 -0.33 -4.70 1.77
CA HIS A 38 0.18 -3.65 0.90
C HIS A 38 0.66 -4.18 -0.46
N ILE A 39 0.50 -5.48 -0.74
CA ILE A 39 1.10 -6.13 -1.92
C ILE A 39 0.00 -6.74 -2.79
N ILE A 40 0.04 -6.43 -4.08
CA ILE A 40 -0.64 -7.20 -5.11
C ILE A 40 0.41 -8.12 -5.75
N PRO A 41 0.38 -9.43 -5.44
CA PRO A 41 1.46 -10.34 -5.87
C PRO A 41 1.50 -10.49 -7.38
N ASN A 42 0.33 -10.67 -8.01
CA ASN A 42 0.20 -11.06 -9.41
C ASN A 42 -0.35 -9.93 -10.27
N GLY A 43 0.54 -9.00 -10.62
CA GLY A 43 0.20 -7.93 -11.56
C GLY A 43 1.05 -6.70 -11.35
N LYS A 44 1.29 -6.00 -12.45
CA LYS A 44 1.78 -4.62 -12.43
C LYS A 44 0.57 -3.73 -12.66
N VAL A 45 0.19 -2.98 -11.63
CA VAL A 45 -0.90 -2.01 -11.73
C VAL A 45 -0.24 -0.66 -11.95
N THR A 46 -0.24 -0.15 -13.17
CA THR A 46 0.32 1.17 -13.44
C THR A 46 -0.59 2.26 -12.92
N GLN A 47 -0.12 3.51 -12.86
CA GLN A 47 -0.95 4.63 -12.42
C GLN A 47 -2.18 4.83 -13.30
N GLU A 48 -2.07 4.57 -14.61
CA GLU A 48 -3.21 4.61 -15.54
C GLU A 48 -4.21 3.48 -15.24
N ARG A 49 -3.71 2.30 -14.88
CA ARG A 49 -4.54 1.15 -14.53
C ARG A 49 -5.22 1.34 -13.17
N LEU A 50 -4.53 1.96 -12.20
CA LEU A 50 -5.11 2.28 -10.89
C LEU A 50 -6.46 3.03 -11.04
N LYS A 51 -6.51 4.01 -11.96
CA LYS A 51 -7.71 4.82 -12.25
C LYS A 51 -8.86 4.04 -12.89
N ARG A 52 -8.60 2.86 -13.45
CA ARG A 52 -9.61 2.03 -14.14
C ARG A 52 -10.28 1.02 -13.23
N GLU A 53 -9.76 0.83 -12.01
CA GLU A 53 -10.28 -0.08 -10.98
C GLU A 53 -10.42 -1.57 -11.40
N ASP A 54 -9.88 -1.94 -12.58
CA ASP A 54 -9.94 -3.28 -13.21
C ASP A 54 -8.89 -4.28 -12.68
N TRP A 55 -8.34 -4.00 -11.51
CA TRP A 55 -7.17 -4.67 -10.93
C TRP A 55 -7.41 -5.18 -9.51
N THR A 56 -8.61 -4.98 -8.99
CA THR A 56 -9.05 -5.30 -7.63
C THR A 56 -9.36 -6.77 -7.38
N SER A 57 -9.05 -7.67 -8.34
CA SER A 57 -9.23 -9.12 -8.15
C SER A 57 -8.27 -9.67 -7.09
N GLY A 58 -8.68 -9.62 -5.81
CA GLY A 58 -8.14 -10.49 -4.76
C GLY A 58 -7.54 -9.84 -3.51
N GLY A 59 -7.74 -8.54 -3.26
CA GLY A 59 -7.18 -7.86 -2.08
C GLY A 59 -8.23 -7.39 -1.09
N PHE A 60 -8.03 -7.68 0.19
CA PHE A 60 -8.79 -7.17 1.36
C PHE A 60 -8.64 -5.64 1.56
N MET A 61 -7.86 -5.00 0.71
CA MET A 61 -7.52 -3.59 0.76
C MET A 61 -8.60 -2.80 0.03
N GLY A 62 -9.32 -1.94 0.75
CA GLY A 62 -10.34 -1.09 0.13
C GLY A 62 -9.69 -0.10 -0.83
N PHE A 63 -10.19 0.02 -2.05
CA PHE A 63 -9.67 0.92 -3.07
C PHE A 63 -10.76 1.84 -3.59
N GLY A 64 -10.39 3.06 -3.97
CA GLY A 64 -11.30 3.99 -4.62
C GLY A 64 -10.58 5.03 -5.47
N ALA A 65 -11.17 5.35 -6.61
CA ALA A 65 -10.84 6.54 -7.39
C ALA A 65 -11.56 7.78 -6.84
N LYS A 66 -10.88 8.93 -6.83
CA LYS A 66 -11.45 10.24 -6.51
C LYS A 66 -11.82 11.00 -7.78
N GLU A 67 -12.78 11.93 -7.68
CA GLU A 67 -13.21 12.80 -8.78
C GLU A 67 -12.06 13.67 -9.35
N ASP A 68 -11.04 13.97 -8.53
CA ASP A 68 -9.81 14.67 -8.96
C ASP A 68 -8.85 13.78 -9.78
N GLY A 69 -9.23 12.53 -10.04
CA GLY A 69 -8.39 11.53 -10.69
C GLY A 69 -7.30 10.95 -9.79
N GLY A 70 -7.33 11.27 -8.49
CA GLY A 70 -6.51 10.64 -7.46
C GLY A 70 -6.97 9.22 -7.15
N VAL A 71 -6.05 8.41 -6.62
CA VAL A 71 -6.35 7.03 -6.19
C VAL A 71 -6.09 6.96 -4.71
N VAL A 72 -7.01 6.34 -3.99
CA VAL A 72 -6.90 6.09 -2.55
C VAL A 72 -7.01 4.60 -2.23
N ILE A 73 -6.36 4.22 -1.13
CA ILE A 73 -6.26 2.86 -0.62
C ILE A 73 -6.71 2.82 0.85
N GLY A 74 -6.95 1.62 1.39
CA GLY A 74 -7.36 1.42 2.79
C GLY A 74 -8.67 2.12 3.11
N ASN A 75 -9.73 1.93 2.32
CA ASN A 75 -11.03 2.59 2.55
C ASN A 75 -10.95 4.13 2.58
N ASN A 76 -10.19 4.70 1.66
CA ASN A 76 -9.94 6.16 1.53
C ASN A 76 -9.01 6.77 2.59
N GLU A 77 -8.27 5.96 3.35
CA GLU A 77 -7.34 6.45 4.39
C GLU A 77 -6.02 6.99 3.85
N ALA A 78 -5.53 6.48 2.71
CA ALA A 78 -4.26 6.93 2.13
C ALA A 78 -4.38 7.21 0.62
N LYS A 79 -3.75 8.27 0.15
CA LYS A 79 -3.67 8.67 -1.26
C LYS A 79 -2.36 8.20 -1.88
N VAL A 80 -2.45 7.68 -3.09
CA VAL A 80 -1.27 7.41 -3.93
C VAL A 80 -0.68 8.74 -4.42
N VAL A 81 0.54 9.05 -3.99
CA VAL A 81 1.22 10.32 -4.32
C VAL A 81 2.21 10.18 -5.47
N ARG A 82 2.86 9.02 -5.59
CA ARG A 82 3.90 8.76 -6.60
C ARG A 82 3.92 7.31 -7.00
N SER A 83 4.36 7.01 -8.23
CA SER A 83 4.55 5.65 -8.72
C SER A 83 5.95 5.50 -9.31
N VAL A 84 6.66 4.42 -8.96
CA VAL A 84 8.02 4.13 -9.43
C VAL A 84 8.07 2.70 -9.95
N ASN A 85 8.55 2.53 -11.18
CA ASN A 85 8.77 1.20 -11.74
C ASN A 85 9.99 0.54 -11.08
N VAL A 86 9.84 -0.71 -10.67
CA VAL A 86 10.92 -1.50 -10.07
C VAL A 86 11.17 -2.74 -10.92
N GLY A 87 12.30 -2.74 -11.62
CA GLY A 87 12.61 -3.75 -12.61
C GLY A 87 11.60 -3.77 -13.77
N LYS A 88 11.44 -4.94 -14.40
CA LYS A 88 10.53 -5.10 -15.55
C LYS A 88 9.06 -5.27 -15.14
N ASN A 89 8.82 -5.99 -14.05
CA ASN A 89 7.49 -6.52 -13.69
C ASN A 89 6.96 -5.95 -12.36
N GLY A 90 7.72 -5.07 -11.70
CA GLY A 90 7.36 -4.45 -10.43
C GLY A 90 6.99 -2.99 -10.58
N ILE A 91 6.11 -2.52 -9.72
CA ILE A 91 5.85 -1.09 -9.50
C ILE A 91 5.58 -0.85 -8.02
N VAL A 92 6.07 0.26 -7.50
CA VAL A 92 5.85 0.72 -6.13
C VAL A 92 5.06 2.03 -6.20
N HIS A 93 3.93 2.07 -5.52
CA HIS A 93 3.15 3.27 -5.29
C HIS A 93 3.49 3.81 -3.91
N GLU A 94 3.97 5.03 -3.87
CA GLU A 94 4.14 5.77 -2.63
C GLU A 94 2.77 6.30 -2.18
N VAL A 95 2.49 6.19 -0.89
CA VAL A 95 1.23 6.60 -0.28
C VAL A 95 1.47 7.54 0.89
N ASP A 96 0.58 8.50 1.11
CA ASP A 96 0.76 9.54 2.14
C ASP A 96 0.38 9.12 3.57
N ALA A 97 -0.16 7.91 3.76
CA ALA A 97 -0.49 7.38 5.07
C ALA A 97 -0.25 5.87 5.16
N MET A 98 0.02 5.39 6.37
CA MET A 98 0.12 3.96 6.69
C MET A 98 -1.28 3.39 6.86
N VAL A 99 -1.63 2.35 6.10
CA VAL A 99 -2.93 1.68 6.22
C VAL A 99 -2.76 0.34 6.91
N ALA A 100 -3.82 -0.09 7.59
CA ALA A 100 -3.91 -1.40 8.20
C ALA A 100 -5.32 -1.96 8.00
N PRO A 101 -5.48 -3.30 7.98
CA PRO A 101 -6.79 -3.94 7.93
C PRO A 101 -7.70 -3.53 9.10
#